data_AF-A0A1M4M5R4-F1
#
_entry.id   AF-A0A1M4M5R4-F1
#
_cell.length_a   1.000
_cell.length_b   1.000
_cell.length_c   1.000
_cell.angle_alpha   90.00
_cell.angle_beta   90.00
_cell.angle_gamma   90.00
#
_symmetry.space_group_name_H-M   'P 1'
#
loop_
_entity.id
_entity.type
_entity.pdbx_description
1 polymer ?
#
loop_
_entity_poly.entity_id
_entity_poly.type
_entity_poly.pdbx_seq_one_letter_code
_entity_poly.pdbx_strand_id
1 'polypeptide(L)'
;MDMKSFLSIIVISIIIVMLLMYVIYGFDMRLMYLSNVFFFVGVVYFFLGLIFITNATEVFSGIGYLSRKAFSKDKGDGSDFKSFYDYKEYKENRRDEKYKNSNYNTRFKGLNVLIVGGVYILVSIVINMVI
;
A
#
# COMPACT_ATOMS: atom_id res chain seq x y z
N MET A 1 -15.29 -2.10 -7.09
CA MET A 1 -13.97 -2.67 -7.48
C MET A 1 -14.24 -3.85 -8.38
N ASP A 2 -13.55 -3.97 -9.51
CA ASP A 2 -13.74 -5.14 -10.37
C ASP A 2 -13.26 -6.39 -9.63
N MET A 3 -14.03 -7.48 -9.73
CA MET A 3 -13.73 -8.76 -9.06
C MET A 3 -12.29 -9.22 -9.33
N LYS A 4 -11.76 -8.90 -10.52
CA LYS A 4 -10.37 -9.16 -10.93
C LYS A 4 -9.33 -8.50 -10.03
N SER A 5 -9.56 -7.24 -9.63
CA SER A 5 -8.62 -6.51 -8.75
C SER A 5 -8.64 -7.06 -7.33
N PHE A 6 -9.81 -7.51 -6.83
CA PHE A 6 -9.91 -8.13 -5.51
C PHE A 6 -9.16 -9.46 -5.48
N LEU A 7 -9.42 -10.29 -6.48
CA LEU A 7 -8.79 -11.59 -6.62
C LEU A 7 -7.27 -11.46 -6.78
N SER A 8 -6.80 -10.44 -7.51
CA SER A 8 -5.38 -10.15 -7.62
C SER A 8 -4.73 -9.83 -6.28
N ILE A 9 -5.38 -9.04 -5.41
CA ILE A 9 -4.87 -8.74 -4.06
C ILE A 9 -4.75 -10.01 -3.23
N ILE A 10 -5.76 -10.89 -3.26
CA ILE A 10 -5.74 -12.17 -2.54
C ILE A 10 -4.63 -13.09 -3.04
N VAL A 11 -4.47 -13.21 -4.36
CA VAL A 11 -3.42 -14.05 -4.96
C VAL A 11 -2.04 -13.52 -4.55
N ILE A 12 -1.82 -12.21 -4.62
CA ILE A 12 -0.56 -11.58 -4.20
C ILE A 12 -0.32 -11.80 -2.70
N SER A 13 -1.35 -11.66 -1.85
CA SER A 13 -1.18 -11.85 -0.40
C SER A 13 -0.82 -13.29 -0.05
N ILE A 14 -1.41 -14.29 -0.73
CA ILE A 14 -1.03 -15.70 -0.58
C ILE A 14 0.43 -15.92 -0.96
N ILE A 15 0.87 -15.36 -2.10
CA ILE A 15 2.28 -15.47 -2.54
C ILE A 15 3.23 -14.86 -1.50
N ILE A 16 2.89 -13.69 -0.94
CA ILE A 16 3.70 -13.03 0.09
C ILE A 16 3.78 -13.88 1.36
N VAL A 17 2.65 -14.44 1.83
CA VAL A 17 2.63 -15.33 2.99
C VAL A 17 3.51 -16.55 2.76
N MET A 18 3.40 -17.21 1.59
CA MET A 18 4.22 -18.37 1.24
C MET A 18 5.71 -18.01 1.20
N LEU A 19 6.05 -16.85 0.63
CA LEU A 19 7.43 -16.37 0.56
C LEU A 19 8.00 -16.08 1.95
N LEU A 20 7.22 -15.44 2.84
CA LEU A 20 7.64 -15.19 4.22
C LEU A 20 7.80 -16.49 5.02
N MET A 21 6.88 -17.44 4.86
CA MET A 21 7.01 -18.77 5.47
C MET A 21 8.26 -19.50 4.99
N TYR A 22 8.59 -19.40 3.70
CA TYR A 22 9.80 -19.98 3.15
C TYR A 22 11.08 -19.32 3.71
N VAL A 23 11.15 -17.99 3.68
CA VAL A 23 12.36 -17.24 4.04
C VAL A 23 12.63 -17.24 5.54
N ILE A 24 11.60 -17.10 6.37
CA ILE A 24 11.77 -16.94 7.83
C ILE A 24 11.74 -18.28 8.56
N TYR A 25 10.81 -19.16 8.16
CA TYR A 25 10.49 -20.39 8.89
C TYR A 25 10.83 -21.66 8.13
N GLY A 26 11.41 -21.56 6.92
CA GLY A 26 11.81 -22.74 6.13
C GLY A 26 10.66 -23.67 5.77
N PHE A 27 9.44 -23.14 5.58
CA PHE A 27 8.19 -23.92 5.41
C PHE A 27 7.78 -24.81 6.60
N ASP A 28 8.28 -24.56 7.81
CA ASP A 28 7.72 -25.22 9.00
C ASP A 28 6.28 -24.74 9.25
N MET A 29 5.31 -25.62 9.04
CA MET A 29 3.86 -25.33 9.09
C MET A 29 3.27 -25.40 10.51
N ARG A 30 4.06 -25.10 11.54
CA ARG A 30 3.52 -24.94 12.91
C ARG A 30 2.51 -23.79 12.94
N LEU A 31 1.40 -24.02 13.63
CA LEU A 31 0.32 -23.03 13.79
C LEU A 31 0.82 -21.69 14.34
N MET A 32 1.81 -21.71 15.23
CA MET A 32 2.42 -20.50 15.80
C MET A 32 3.10 -19.64 14.71
N TYR A 33 3.86 -20.26 13.80
CA TYR A 33 4.56 -19.54 12.73
C TYR A 33 3.56 -19.00 11.70
N LEU A 34 2.55 -19.80 11.38
CA LEU A 34 1.46 -19.39 10.50
C LEU A 34 0.73 -18.17 11.07
N SER A 35 0.42 -18.16 12.38
CA SER A 35 -0.18 -17.01 13.05
C SER A 35 0.72 -15.77 12.97
N ASN A 36 2.02 -15.90 13.24
CA ASN A 36 2.96 -14.78 13.19
C ASN A 36 3.05 -14.16 11.79
N VAL A 37 3.11 -14.98 10.74
CA VAL A 37 3.14 -14.48 9.35
C VAL A 37 1.83 -13.81 8.97
N PHE A 38 0.69 -14.40 9.32
CA PHE A 38 -0.61 -13.77 9.07
C PHE A 38 -0.76 -12.46 9.83
N PHE A 39 -0.28 -12.37 11.07
CA PHE A 39 -0.26 -11.13 11.83
C PHE A 39 0.55 -10.05 11.11
N PHE A 40 1.78 -10.38 10.74
CA PHE A 40 2.69 -9.45 10.09
C PHE A 40 2.12 -8.92 8.76
N VAL A 41 1.64 -9.82 7.90
CA VAL A 41 1.01 -9.46 6.62
C VAL A 41 -0.26 -8.64 6.85
N GLY A 42 -1.08 -9.03 7.83
CA GLY A 42 -2.30 -8.31 8.20
C GLY A 42 -2.03 -6.89 8.66
N VAL A 43 -1.03 -6.70 9.53
CA VAL A 43 -0.60 -5.39 10.04
C VAL A 43 -0.14 -4.48 8.90
N VAL A 44 0.70 -5.00 7.99
CA VAL A 44 1.20 -4.23 6.85
C VAL A 44 0.04 -3.78 5.95
N TYR A 45 -0.87 -4.68 5.59
CA TYR A 45 -2.04 -4.32 4.77
C TYR A 45 -2.99 -3.37 5.49
N PHE A 46 -3.21 -3.56 6.79
CA PHE A 46 -4.08 -2.70 7.60
C PHE A 46 -3.58 -1.25 7.60
N PHE A 47 -2.29 -1.03 7.90
CA PHE A 47 -1.72 0.31 7.90
C PHE A 47 -1.68 0.94 6.50
N LEU A 48 -1.34 0.17 5.46
CA LEU A 48 -1.42 0.67 4.09
C LEU A 48 -2.84 1.09 3.72
N GLY A 49 -3.84 0.27 4.05
CA GLY A 49 -5.26 0.58 3.85
C GLY A 49 -5.68 1.85 4.58
N LEU A 50 -5.23 2.03 5.83
CA LEU A 50 -5.50 3.20 6.65
C LEU A 50 -4.91 4.48 6.03
N ILE A 51 -3.67 4.43 5.52
CA ILE A 51 -3.03 5.54 4.80
C ILE A 51 -3.85 5.93 3.56
N PHE A 52 -4.37 4.96 2.81
CA PHE A 52 -5.18 5.23 1.62
C PHE A 52 -6.54 5.85 1.96
N ILE A 53 -7.20 5.41 3.03
CA ILE A 53 -8.51 5.95 3.45
C ILE A 53 -8.38 7.37 3.98
N THR A 54 -7.33 7.62 4.77
CA THR A 54 -7.09 8.93 5.40
C THR A 54 -6.59 10.00 4.42
N ASN A 55 -6.34 9.67 3.16
CA ASN A 55 -5.65 10.54 2.19
C ASN A 55 -4.29 11.06 2.67
N ALA A 56 -3.66 10.40 3.64
CA ALA A 56 -2.30 10.69 4.05
C ALA A 56 -1.27 10.43 2.94
N THR A 57 -1.70 9.89 1.79
CA THR A 57 -0.95 9.86 0.53
C THR A 57 -0.43 11.22 0.07
N GLU A 58 -1.02 12.33 0.53
CA GLU A 58 -0.47 13.68 0.31
C GLU A 58 0.88 13.91 0.99
N VAL A 59 1.12 13.31 2.16
CA VAL A 59 2.42 13.38 2.86
C VAL A 59 3.53 12.76 2.01
N PHE A 60 3.21 11.70 1.25
CA PHE A 60 4.13 11.08 0.30
C PHE A 60 4.37 11.93 -0.97
N SER A 61 3.60 13.00 -1.21
CA SER A 61 3.87 13.93 -2.32
C SER A 61 5.17 14.71 -2.13
N GLY A 62 5.58 14.97 -0.88
CA GLY A 62 6.88 15.56 -0.55
C GLY A 62 8.04 14.63 -0.90
N ILE A 63 7.90 13.33 -0.60
CA ILE A 63 8.89 12.31 -0.97
C ILE A 63 9.02 12.20 -2.49
N GLY A 64 7.90 12.25 -3.22
CA GLY A 64 7.90 12.26 -4.69
C GLY A 64 8.62 13.48 -5.28
N TYR A 65 8.48 14.66 -4.67
CA TYR A 65 9.22 15.86 -5.07
C TYR A 65 10.73 15.69 -4.84
N LEU A 66 11.13 15.22 -3.66
CA LEU A 66 12.54 15.01 -3.33
C LEU A 66 13.20 13.96 -4.23
N SER A 67 12.50 12.85 -4.50
CA SER A 67 12.97 11.83 -5.44
C SER A 67 13.12 12.40 -6.85
N ARG A 68 12.11 13.10 -7.37
CA ARG A 68 12.22 13.74 -8.69
C ARG A 68 13.38 14.73 -8.75
N LYS A 69 13.55 15.56 -7.72
CA LYS A 69 14.67 16.51 -7.63
C LYS A 69 16.04 15.82 -7.57
N ALA A 70 16.15 14.69 -6.88
CA ALA A 70 17.38 13.91 -6.80
C ALA A 70 17.73 13.19 -8.12
N PHE A 71 16.72 12.70 -8.85
CA PHE A 71 16.89 11.92 -10.09
C PHE A 71 16.78 12.75 -11.38
N SER A 72 16.36 14.02 -11.32
CA SER A 72 16.25 14.93 -12.48
C SER A 72 17.58 15.52 -12.96
N LYS A 73 18.72 15.06 -12.42
CA LYS A 73 20.03 15.69 -12.61
C LYS A 73 20.60 15.69 -14.04
N ASP A 74 19.89 15.20 -15.05
CA ASP A 74 20.49 15.00 -16.38
C ASP A 74 19.56 15.10 -17.60
N LYS A 75 18.34 15.65 -17.45
CA LYS A 75 17.47 15.89 -18.61
C LYS A 75 17.03 17.34 -18.61
N GLY A 76 17.59 18.12 -19.54
CA GLY A 76 17.28 19.54 -19.81
C GLY A 76 15.85 19.78 -20.30
N ASP A 77 14.88 19.12 -19.68
CA ASP A 77 13.47 19.12 -20.02
C ASP A 77 12.74 20.00 -19.00
N GLY A 78 12.98 21.31 -19.11
CA GLY A 78 12.16 22.47 -18.68
C GLY A 78 11.38 22.45 -17.35
N SER A 79 11.63 21.52 -16.44
CA SER A 79 10.82 21.28 -15.24
C SER A 79 11.64 21.36 -13.95
N ASP A 80 12.58 22.30 -13.93
CA ASP A 80 13.22 22.76 -12.69
C ASP A 80 12.19 23.54 -11.86
N PHE A 81 11.38 22.82 -11.10
CA PHE A 81 10.50 23.41 -10.10
C PHE A 81 11.35 24.08 -9.02
N LYS A 82 11.50 25.40 -9.09
CA LYS A 82 12.28 26.22 -8.14
C LYS A 82 11.77 26.06 -6.71
N SER A 83 10.46 25.90 -6.53
CA SER A 83 9.82 25.67 -5.24
C SER A 83 8.98 24.39 -5.22
N PHE A 84 8.82 23.80 -4.02
CA PHE A 84 7.82 22.76 -3.79
C PHE A 84 6.40 23.25 -4.12
N TYR A 85 6.16 24.55 -3.99
CA TYR A 85 4.88 25.18 -4.32
C TYR A 85 4.58 25.08 -5.82
N ASP A 86 5.55 25.43 -6.68
CA ASP A 86 5.42 25.31 -8.15
C ASP A 86 5.18 23.86 -8.58
N TYR A 87 5.84 22.90 -7.91
CA TYR A 87 5.59 21.48 -8.14
C TYR A 87 4.18 21.08 -7.72
N LYS A 88 3.69 21.57 -6.56
CA LYS A 88 2.34 21.28 -6.09
C LYS A 88 1.31 21.84 -7.05
N GLU A 89 1.47 23.09 -7.49
CA GLU A 89 0.59 23.78 -8.42
C GLU A 89 0.59 23.14 -9.82
N TYR A 90 1.76 22.77 -10.34
CA TYR A 90 1.85 21.98 -11.58
C TYR A 90 1.18 20.62 -11.46
N LYS A 91 1.36 19.96 -10.32
CA LYS A 91 0.71 18.67 -10.05
C LYS A 91 -0.81 18.86 -9.97
N GLU A 92 -1.29 19.93 -9.33
CA GLU A 92 -2.70 20.30 -9.18
C GLU A 92 -3.34 20.61 -10.55
N ASN A 93 -2.73 21.48 -11.35
CA ASN A 93 -3.20 21.84 -12.70
C ASN A 93 -3.19 20.66 -13.70
N ARG A 94 -2.28 19.67 -13.54
CA ARG A 94 -2.33 18.40 -14.33
C ARG A 94 -3.30 17.37 -13.75
N ARG A 95 -3.82 17.57 -12.54
CA ARG A 95 -4.65 16.61 -11.81
C ARG A 95 -6.14 16.85 -12.01
N ASP A 96 -6.59 18.04 -12.40
CA ASP A 96 -8.00 18.46 -12.25
C ASP A 96 -9.06 17.59 -12.94
N GLU A 97 -8.75 16.87 -14.03
CA GLU A 97 -9.74 15.97 -14.66
C GLU A 97 -9.62 14.49 -14.25
N LYS A 98 -8.42 14.01 -13.89
CA LYS A 98 -8.20 12.60 -13.52
C LYS A 98 -8.36 12.33 -12.01
N TYR A 99 -8.19 13.33 -11.16
CA TYR A 99 -8.06 13.13 -9.71
C TYR A 99 -9.38 12.98 -8.97
N LYS A 100 -10.44 13.69 -9.38
CA LYS A 100 -11.74 13.62 -8.68
C LYS A 100 -12.34 12.21 -8.75
N ASN A 101 -12.16 11.53 -9.88
CA ASN A 101 -12.54 10.12 -10.07
C ASN A 101 -11.51 9.13 -9.51
N SER A 102 -10.21 9.46 -9.55
CA SER A 102 -9.15 8.60 -9.03
C SER A 102 -9.18 8.51 -7.50
N ASN A 103 -9.32 9.63 -6.79
CA ASN A 103 -9.23 9.71 -5.32
C ASN A 103 -10.40 8.97 -4.63
N TYR A 104 -11.60 9.05 -5.20
CA TYR A 104 -12.74 8.24 -4.74
C TYR A 104 -12.43 6.74 -4.88
N ASN A 105 -11.92 6.33 -6.05
CA ASN A 105 -11.56 4.94 -6.32
C ASN A 105 -10.37 4.47 -5.45
N THR A 106 -9.43 5.35 -5.10
CA THR A 106 -8.31 5.05 -4.19
C THR A 106 -8.79 4.85 -2.75
N ARG A 107 -9.71 5.66 -2.24
CA ARG A 107 -10.30 5.46 -0.91
C ARG A 107 -11.08 4.15 -0.82
N PHE A 108 -11.89 3.83 -1.83
CA PHE A 108 -12.60 2.56 -1.89
C PHE A 108 -11.66 1.35 -2.01
N LYS A 109 -10.56 1.46 -2.77
CA LYS A 109 -9.51 0.44 -2.81
C LYS A 109 -8.79 0.32 -1.47
N GLY A 110 -8.51 1.44 -0.80
CA GLY A 110 -7.91 1.48 0.53
C GLY A 110 -8.76 0.79 1.60
N LEU A 111 -10.09 0.99 1.55
CA LEU A 111 -11.04 0.30 2.43
C LEU A 111 -10.96 -1.22 2.25
N ASN A 112 -10.91 -1.72 1.02
CA ASN A 112 -10.83 -3.15 0.76
C ASN A 112 -9.50 -3.74 1.28
N VAL A 113 -8.38 -3.03 1.06
CA VAL A 113 -7.08 -3.44 1.57
C VAL A 113 -7.07 -3.45 3.10
N LEU A 114 -7.71 -2.46 3.73
CA LEU A 114 -7.87 -2.41 5.18
C LEU A 114 -8.68 -3.60 5.69
N ILE A 115 -9.81 -3.94 5.04
CA ILE A 115 -10.63 -5.10 5.40
C ILE A 115 -9.82 -6.39 5.29
N VAL A 116 -9.08 -6.59 4.19
CA VAL A 116 -8.21 -7.76 4.02
C VAL A 116 -7.18 -7.83 5.15
N GLY A 117 -6.49 -6.73 5.45
CA GLY A 117 -5.54 -6.66 6.56
C GLY A 117 -6.18 -6.99 7.91
N GLY A 118 -7.36 -6.44 8.19
CA GLY A 118 -8.13 -6.73 9.39
C GLY A 118 -8.52 -8.20 9.51
N VAL A 119 -8.94 -8.84 8.42
CA VAL A 119 -9.25 -10.28 8.39
C VAL A 119 -8.02 -11.12 8.72
N TYR A 120 -6.86 -10.81 8.14
CA TYR A 120 -5.60 -11.50 8.47
C TYR A 120 -5.22 -11.38 9.95
N ILE A 121 -5.37 -10.19 10.53
CA ILE A 121 -5.13 -9.97 11.97
C ILE A 121 -6.09 -10.80 12.81
N LEU A 122 -7.39 -10.79 12.49
CA LEU A 122 -8.40 -11.59 13.20
C LEU A 122 -8.10 -13.08 13.11
N VAL A 123 -7.77 -13.59 11.92
CA VAL A 123 -7.40 -15.00 11.72
C VAL A 123 -6.16 -15.36 12.54
N SER A 124 -5.14 -14.50 12.57
CA SER A 124 -3.96 -14.71 13.41
C SER A 124 -4.32 -14.78 14.90
N ILE A 125 -5.16 -13.87 15.40
CA ILE A 125 -5.60 -13.87 16.80
C ILE A 125 -6.36 -15.15 17.13
N VAL A 126 -7.28 -15.57 16.25
CA VAL A 126 -8.05 -16.82 16.44
C VAL A 126 -7.12 -18.04 16.47
N ILE A 127 -6.16 -18.13 15.55
CA ILE A 127 -5.18 -19.23 15.57
C ILE A 127 -4.39 -19.21 16.87
N ASN A 128 -3.97 -18.03 17.33
CA ASN A 128 -3.20 -17.89 18.57
C ASN A 128 -4.02 -18.24 19.83
N MET A 129 -5.35 -18.12 19.80
CA MET A 129 -6.22 -18.57 20.89
C MET A 129 -6.39 -20.09 20.95
N VAL A 130 -6.14 -20.79 19.84
CA VAL A 130 -6.32 -22.25 19.71
C VAL A 130 -5.04 -23.02 20.06
N ILE A 131 -3.87 -22.36 20.03
CA ILE A 131 -2.56 -22.91 20.40
C ILE A 131 -2.35 -22.75 21.91
#